data_AF-A0A1G6CNY0-F1
#
_entry.id   AF-A0A1G6CNY0-F1
#
_cell.length_a   1.000
_cell.length_b   1.000
_cell.length_c   1.000
_cell.angle_alpha   90.00
_cell.angle_beta   90.00
_cell.angle_gamma   90.00
#
_symmetry.space_group_name_H-M   'P 1'
#
loop_
_entity.id
_entity.type
_entity.pdbx_description
1 polymer ?
#
loop_
_entity_poly.entity_id
_entity_poly.type
_entity_poly.pdbx_seq_one_letter_code
_entity_poly.pdbx_strand_id
1 'polypeptide(L)'
;MVYRLRNYSECMEYYNTDHHWTVTSAFNASGIIADELEDLYGIDFEGHDQYNDLKNYDTVTYENCFLGSIGIKVGPYFAGRDDFTIYNPKFQTDFTFEHYINDELDFEYSGDFWETFVDADMLEDDNYNNKYDVNMHGAYAESRICNKKAQNNYKCLLITHSYGRAMAQYMCMDYSELRYLDPQKGRYNGNLIEYIKEYQPDIVIYMYNDLVNVGDGYWEE
;
A
#
# COMPACT_ATOMS: atom_id res chain seq x y z
N MET A 1 5.35 -11.68 18.66
CA MET A 1 4.71 -12.90 18.15
C MET A 1 4.57 -12.71 16.65
N VAL A 2 5.12 -13.61 15.82
CA VAL A 2 5.03 -13.47 14.34
C VAL A 2 3.70 -14.10 13.91
N TYR A 3 2.68 -13.28 13.66
CA TYR A 3 1.44 -13.76 13.06
C TYR A 3 1.61 -13.89 11.56
N ARG A 4 1.13 -15.01 11.01
CA ARG A 4 1.22 -15.30 9.58
C ARG A 4 -0.16 -15.05 8.98
N LEU A 5 -0.24 -14.08 8.07
CA LEU A 5 -1.40 -13.86 7.17
C LEU A 5 -1.81 -15.13 6.38
N ARG A 6 -1.01 -16.20 6.41
CA ARG A 6 -1.30 -17.51 5.80
C ARG A 6 -2.60 -18.15 6.28
N ASN A 7 -3.14 -17.77 7.43
CA ASN A 7 -4.44 -18.28 7.88
C ASN A 7 -5.63 -17.63 7.14
N TYR A 8 -5.39 -16.55 6.39
CA TYR A 8 -6.40 -15.82 5.62
C TYR A 8 -6.28 -16.07 4.10
N SER A 9 -5.57 -17.14 3.68
CA SER A 9 -5.32 -17.41 2.25
C SER A 9 -6.60 -17.61 1.43
N GLU A 10 -7.71 -17.97 2.07
CA GLU A 10 -9.01 -18.15 1.42
C GLU A 10 -9.67 -16.80 1.05
N CYS A 11 -9.23 -15.67 1.63
CA CYS A 11 -9.77 -14.34 1.40
C CYS A 11 -8.86 -13.46 0.49
N MET A 12 -7.76 -14.03 -0.01
CA MET A 12 -6.77 -13.30 -0.82
C MET A 12 -6.87 -13.71 -2.28
N GLU A 13 -7.37 -12.79 -3.10
CA GLU A 13 -7.45 -12.88 -4.55
C GLU A 13 -6.25 -12.22 -5.22
N TYR A 14 -5.85 -12.78 -6.36
CA TYR A 14 -4.74 -12.31 -7.18
C TYR A 14 -5.20 -12.07 -8.61
N TYR A 15 -4.56 -11.13 -9.29
CA TYR A 15 -4.80 -10.93 -10.72
C TYR A 15 -4.32 -12.14 -11.51
N ASN A 16 -5.02 -12.48 -12.60
CA ASN A 16 -4.63 -13.63 -13.43
C ASN A 16 -3.39 -13.32 -14.28
N THR A 17 -3.25 -12.05 -14.68
CA THR A 17 -2.19 -11.59 -15.59
C THR A 17 -1.03 -10.90 -14.86
N ASP A 18 -1.12 -10.74 -13.55
CA ASP A 18 -0.11 -10.08 -12.73
C ASP A 18 0.31 -10.93 -11.52
N HIS A 19 1.46 -10.61 -10.93
CA HIS A 19 1.94 -11.29 -9.73
C HIS A 19 1.41 -10.67 -8.44
N HIS A 20 0.77 -9.50 -8.48
CA HIS A 20 0.20 -8.84 -7.30
C HIS A 20 -1.18 -9.41 -6.92
N TRP A 21 -1.51 -9.26 -5.64
CA TRP A 21 -2.88 -9.40 -5.16
C TRP A 21 -3.81 -8.32 -5.76
N THR A 22 -5.12 -8.53 -5.69
CA THR A 22 -6.11 -7.53 -6.11
C THR A 22 -6.16 -6.36 -5.13
N VAL A 23 -6.73 -5.22 -5.55
CA VAL A 23 -6.99 -4.08 -4.65
C VAL A 23 -7.95 -4.50 -3.52
N THR A 24 -8.90 -5.40 -3.79
CA THR A 24 -9.78 -6.02 -2.79
C THR A 24 -8.99 -6.74 -1.71
N SER A 25 -8.02 -7.58 -2.09
CA SER A 25 -7.16 -8.27 -1.14
C SER A 25 -6.32 -7.30 -0.33
N ALA A 26 -5.80 -6.24 -0.95
CA ALA A 26 -5.04 -5.21 -0.25
C ALA A 26 -5.90 -4.44 0.76
N PHE A 27 -7.14 -4.10 0.41
CA PHE A 27 -8.14 -3.51 1.32
C PHE A 27 -8.42 -4.44 2.50
N ASN A 28 -8.74 -5.71 2.23
CA ASN A 28 -9.02 -6.69 3.28
C ASN A 28 -7.82 -6.93 4.20
N ALA A 29 -6.61 -6.98 3.62
CA ALA A 29 -5.37 -7.13 4.39
C ALA A 29 -5.14 -5.96 5.34
N SER A 30 -5.45 -4.73 4.90
CA SER A 30 -5.42 -3.53 5.76
C SER A 30 -6.32 -3.69 6.98
N GLY A 31 -7.59 -4.07 6.76
CA GLY A 31 -8.55 -4.29 7.84
C GLY A 31 -8.11 -5.38 8.81
N ILE A 32 -7.72 -6.55 8.29
CA ILE A 32 -7.22 -7.67 9.11
C ILE A 32 -6.02 -7.25 9.97
N ILE A 33 -5.10 -6.46 9.42
CA ILE A 33 -3.92 -6.00 10.18
C ILE A 33 -4.35 -5.12 11.34
N ALA A 34 -5.27 -4.19 11.12
CA ALA A 34 -5.73 -3.30 12.17
C ALA A 34 -6.58 -4.06 13.21
N ASP A 35 -7.49 -4.95 12.82
CA ASP A 35 -8.21 -5.86 13.74
C ASP A 35 -7.24 -6.62 14.66
N GLU A 36 -6.17 -7.21 14.10
CA GLU A 36 -5.16 -7.94 14.87
C GLU A 36 -4.37 -7.01 15.82
N LEU A 37 -4.14 -5.76 15.43
CA LEU A 37 -3.51 -4.77 16.31
C LEU A 37 -4.41 -4.39 17.49
N GLU A 38 -5.73 -4.25 17.26
CA GLU A 38 -6.71 -4.01 18.32
C GLU A 38 -6.77 -5.20 19.29
N ASP A 39 -6.91 -6.41 18.74
CA ASP A 39 -7.03 -7.64 19.54
C ASP A 39 -5.78 -7.96 20.37
N LEU A 40 -4.59 -7.79 19.78
CA LEU A 40 -3.33 -8.19 20.43
C LEU A 40 -2.77 -7.13 21.37
N TYR A 41 -2.97 -5.86 21.04
CA TYR A 41 -2.29 -4.75 21.73
C TYR A 41 -3.26 -3.73 22.34
N GLY A 42 -4.57 -3.86 22.13
CA GLY A 42 -5.57 -2.93 22.64
C GLY A 42 -5.44 -1.54 22.04
N ILE A 43 -4.95 -1.45 20.80
CA ILE A 43 -4.92 -0.21 20.03
C ILE A 43 -6.35 0.11 19.60
N ASP A 44 -6.75 1.37 19.70
CA ASP A 44 -8.09 1.83 19.34
C ASP A 44 -7.98 2.77 18.13
N PHE A 45 -8.36 2.28 16.96
CA PHE A 45 -8.38 3.06 15.75
C PHE A 45 -9.76 3.70 15.58
N GLU A 46 -9.91 4.94 16.05
CA GLU A 46 -11.18 5.66 15.92
C GLU A 46 -11.62 5.77 14.45
N GLY A 47 -12.74 5.12 14.12
CA GLY A 47 -13.29 5.06 12.76
C GLY A 47 -12.93 3.80 11.97
N HIS A 48 -12.17 2.86 12.54
CA HIS A 48 -11.73 1.62 11.90
C HIS A 48 -12.87 0.81 11.26
N ASP A 49 -13.97 0.61 11.98
CA ASP A 49 -15.20 -0.03 11.48
C ASP A 49 -15.74 0.63 10.20
N GLN A 50 -15.59 1.95 10.09
CA GLN A 50 -16.01 2.70 8.91
C GLN A 50 -15.03 2.53 7.76
N TYR A 51 -13.72 2.56 8.04
CA TYR A 51 -12.66 2.50 7.05
C TYR A 51 -12.54 1.11 6.42
N ASN A 52 -12.93 0.04 7.12
CA ASN A 52 -12.79 -1.34 6.63
C ASN A 52 -14.10 -1.99 6.17
N ASP A 53 -15.14 -1.18 5.96
CA ASP A 53 -16.42 -1.65 5.40
C ASP A 53 -16.64 -1.08 3.99
N LEU A 54 -16.59 -1.95 2.98
CA LEU A 54 -16.80 -1.63 1.57
C LEU A 54 -18.12 -0.88 1.29
N LYS A 55 -19.16 -1.00 2.15
CA LYS A 55 -20.39 -0.22 1.98
C LYS A 55 -20.14 1.30 2.02
N ASN A 56 -19.08 1.72 2.69
CA ASN A 56 -18.66 3.11 2.84
C ASN A 56 -17.80 3.60 1.67
N TYR A 57 -17.68 2.81 0.60
CA TYR A 57 -16.89 3.12 -0.58
C TYR A 57 -17.74 3.05 -1.85
N ASP A 58 -17.43 3.90 -2.82
CA ASP A 58 -17.83 3.73 -4.20
C ASP A 58 -16.83 2.79 -4.89
N THR A 59 -17.35 1.75 -5.56
CA THR A 59 -16.55 0.80 -6.31
C THR A 59 -16.40 1.30 -7.75
N VAL A 60 -15.19 1.65 -8.14
CA VAL A 60 -14.86 2.09 -9.51
C VAL A 60 -14.11 0.95 -10.20
N THR A 61 -14.76 0.30 -11.15
CA THR A 61 -14.20 -0.84 -11.90
C THR A 61 -14.03 -0.51 -13.36
N TYR A 62 -12.83 -0.76 -13.88
CA TYR A 62 -12.49 -0.70 -15.29
C TYR A 62 -12.34 -2.13 -15.81
N GLU A 63 -13.26 -2.55 -16.66
CA GLU A 63 -13.29 -3.91 -17.18
C GLU A 63 -12.21 -4.16 -18.24
N ASN A 64 -11.57 -5.33 -18.19
CA ASN A 64 -10.58 -5.81 -19.17
C ASN A 64 -9.47 -4.77 -19.49
N CYS A 65 -9.11 -3.91 -18.54
CA CYS A 65 -8.16 -2.82 -18.77
C CYS A 65 -6.74 -3.17 -18.32
N PHE A 66 -6.57 -4.19 -17.47
CA PHE A 66 -5.28 -4.52 -16.88
C PHE A 66 -4.64 -5.73 -17.58
N LEU A 67 -3.45 -5.52 -18.16
CA LEU A 67 -2.58 -6.60 -18.60
C LEU A 67 -1.32 -6.51 -17.76
N GLY A 68 -1.26 -7.33 -16.72
CA GLY A 68 -0.19 -7.34 -15.74
C GLY A 68 1.16 -7.74 -16.30
N SER A 69 2.18 -7.58 -15.47
CA SER A 69 3.59 -7.87 -15.75
C SER A 69 3.86 -9.30 -16.27
N ILE A 70 3.07 -10.30 -15.87
CA ILE A 70 3.17 -11.66 -16.42
C ILE A 70 2.51 -11.70 -17.80
N GLY A 71 1.32 -11.12 -17.93
CA GLY A 71 0.58 -10.97 -19.19
C GLY A 71 1.35 -10.22 -20.27
N ILE A 72 2.06 -9.14 -19.93
CA ILE A 72 2.92 -8.38 -20.84
C ILE A 72 4.05 -9.26 -21.39
N LYS A 73 4.62 -10.15 -20.57
CA LYS A 73 5.71 -11.05 -20.99
C LYS A 73 5.24 -12.15 -21.94
N VAL A 74 4.03 -12.69 -21.74
CA VAL A 74 3.51 -13.82 -22.53
C VAL A 74 2.55 -13.41 -23.65
N GLY A 75 2.04 -12.18 -23.62
CA GLY A 75 1.09 -11.61 -24.57
C GLY A 75 -0.40 -11.83 -24.18
N PRO A 76 -1.30 -10.90 -24.53
CA PRO A 76 -2.71 -10.93 -24.12
C PRO A 76 -3.49 -12.12 -24.70
N TYR A 77 -3.10 -12.62 -25.87
CA TYR A 77 -3.74 -13.78 -26.49
C TYR A 77 -3.56 -15.09 -25.70
N PHE A 78 -2.63 -15.10 -24.75
CA PHE A 78 -2.38 -16.24 -23.87
C PHE A 78 -2.92 -16.04 -22.46
N ALA A 79 -2.91 -14.81 -21.94
CA ALA A 79 -3.25 -14.52 -20.54
C ALA A 79 -4.62 -13.85 -20.34
N GLY A 80 -5.24 -13.28 -21.39
CA GLY A 80 -6.42 -12.41 -21.24
C GLY A 80 -6.04 -11.04 -20.67
N ARG A 81 -7.03 -10.32 -20.12
CA ARG A 81 -6.87 -9.09 -19.35
C ARG A 81 -7.71 -9.20 -18.09
N ASP A 82 -7.26 -8.61 -17.01
CA ASP A 82 -8.00 -8.50 -15.75
C ASP A 82 -8.83 -7.21 -15.72
N ASP A 83 -9.86 -7.22 -14.89
CA ASP A 83 -10.54 -6.01 -14.44
C ASP A 83 -9.69 -5.33 -13.36
N PHE A 84 -9.77 -4.00 -13.28
CA PHE A 84 -9.08 -3.23 -12.24
C PHE A 84 -10.08 -2.42 -11.44
N THR A 85 -10.04 -2.54 -10.11
CA THR A 85 -11.01 -1.91 -9.22
C THR A 85 -10.33 -1.04 -8.18
N ILE A 86 -10.90 0.14 -7.92
CA ILE A 86 -10.51 1.04 -6.84
C ILE A 86 -11.72 1.33 -5.96
N TYR A 87 -11.51 1.40 -4.64
CA TYR A 87 -12.54 1.77 -3.68
C TYR A 87 -12.32 3.22 -3.27
N ASN A 88 -13.21 4.10 -3.71
CA ASN A 88 -13.16 5.51 -3.32
C ASN A 88 -14.03 5.75 -2.07
N PRO A 89 -13.50 6.27 -0.95
CA PRO A 89 -14.29 6.56 0.24
C PRO A 89 -15.48 7.49 -0.05
N LYS A 90 -16.68 7.15 0.46
CA LYS A 90 -17.87 8.03 0.43
C LYS A 90 -17.83 9.10 1.51
N PHE A 91 -16.90 8.99 2.45
CA PHE A 91 -16.70 9.91 3.55
C PHE A 91 -15.51 10.81 3.29
N GLN A 92 -15.44 11.90 4.06
CA GLN A 92 -14.42 12.91 3.84
C GLN A 92 -13.04 12.40 4.24
N THR A 93 -12.10 12.51 3.32
CA THR A 93 -10.66 12.27 3.51
C THR A 93 -9.87 13.54 3.21
N ASP A 94 -8.69 13.69 3.80
CA ASP A 94 -7.74 14.75 3.46
C ASP A 94 -6.33 14.28 3.81
N PHE A 95 -5.48 14.17 2.79
CA PHE A 95 -4.14 13.63 2.89
C PHE A 95 -3.09 14.55 2.29
N THR A 96 -1.84 14.34 2.70
CA THR A 96 -0.66 14.72 1.92
C THR A 96 0.17 13.46 1.71
N PHE A 97 0.57 13.22 0.47
CA PHE A 97 1.40 12.10 0.06
C PHE A 97 2.65 12.61 -0.65
N GLU A 98 3.80 12.35 -0.06
CA GLU A 98 5.11 12.67 -0.62
C GLU A 98 5.84 11.38 -1.01
N HIS A 99 6.44 11.37 -2.19
CA HIS A 99 7.34 10.30 -2.63
C HIS A 99 8.78 10.79 -2.66
N TYR A 100 9.68 10.01 -2.06
CA TYR A 100 11.11 10.30 -1.99
C TYR A 100 11.95 9.22 -2.68
N ILE A 101 13.00 9.66 -3.37
CA ILE A 101 14.04 8.83 -3.97
C ILE A 101 15.39 9.39 -3.53
N ASN A 102 16.20 8.58 -2.83
CA ASN A 102 17.51 9.00 -2.28
C ASN A 102 17.41 10.30 -1.45
N ASP A 103 16.42 10.39 -0.56
CA ASP A 103 16.13 11.55 0.29
C ASP A 103 15.74 12.85 -0.45
N GLU A 104 15.52 12.79 -1.77
CA GLU A 104 14.99 13.90 -2.57
C GLU A 104 13.50 13.70 -2.85
N LEU A 105 12.71 14.76 -2.71
CA LEU A 105 11.28 14.76 -3.04
C LEU A 105 11.13 14.61 -4.56
N ASP A 106 10.49 13.52 -4.99
CA ASP A 106 10.20 13.23 -6.40
C ASP A 106 8.87 13.89 -6.80
N PHE A 107 7.81 13.64 -6.04
CA PHE A 107 6.51 14.26 -6.21
C PHE A 107 5.73 14.36 -4.90
N GLU A 108 4.70 15.20 -4.92
CA GLU A 108 3.75 15.38 -3.82
C GLU A 108 2.33 15.53 -4.37
N TYR A 109 1.37 14.89 -3.71
CA TYR A 109 -0.06 15.08 -3.90
C TYR A 109 -0.73 15.43 -2.58
N SER A 110 -1.79 16.22 -2.64
CA SER A 110 -2.60 16.59 -1.48
C SER A 110 -4.05 16.79 -1.90
N GLY A 111 -4.99 16.26 -1.12
CA GLY A 111 -6.41 16.34 -1.43
C GLY A 111 -7.19 15.23 -0.77
N ASP A 112 -8.33 14.88 -1.36
CA ASP A 112 -9.06 13.68 -0.96
C ASP A 112 -8.33 12.39 -1.38
N PHE A 113 -8.91 11.23 -1.07
CA PHE A 113 -8.32 9.93 -1.38
C PHE A 113 -8.00 9.77 -2.87
N TRP A 114 -8.92 10.16 -3.75
CA TRP A 114 -8.76 10.00 -5.19
C TRP A 114 -7.67 10.92 -5.71
N GLU A 115 -7.72 12.20 -5.34
CA GLU A 115 -6.72 13.21 -5.72
C GLU A 115 -5.31 12.86 -5.21
N THR A 116 -5.22 12.20 -4.06
CA THR A 116 -3.93 11.93 -3.40
C THR A 116 -3.28 10.63 -3.86
N PHE A 117 -4.04 9.56 -4.08
CA PHE A 117 -3.46 8.22 -4.26
C PHE A 117 -3.67 7.62 -5.65
N VAL A 118 -4.63 8.14 -6.43
CA VAL A 118 -5.03 7.52 -7.69
C VAL A 118 -4.45 8.31 -8.87
N ASP A 119 -3.60 7.65 -9.65
CA ASP A 119 -3.18 8.19 -10.95
C ASP A 119 -4.32 8.02 -11.97
N ALA A 120 -5.22 9.01 -12.01
CA ALA A 120 -6.39 8.99 -12.88
C ALA A 120 -6.00 8.99 -14.37
N ASP A 121 -4.93 9.70 -14.74
CA ASP A 121 -4.43 9.74 -16.12
C ASP A 121 -3.98 8.33 -16.57
N MET A 122 -3.21 7.65 -15.71
CA MET A 122 -2.78 6.27 -15.96
C MET A 122 -3.96 5.28 -15.96
N LEU A 123 -4.97 5.52 -15.12
CA LEU A 123 -6.16 4.68 -15.05
C LEU A 123 -7.00 4.78 -16.33
N GLU A 124 -7.16 5.98 -16.87
CA GLU A 124 -7.96 6.26 -18.07
C GLU A 124 -7.22 6.02 -19.40
N ASP A 125 -5.89 5.88 -19.40
CA ASP A 125 -5.14 5.57 -20.64
C ASP A 125 -5.31 4.11 -21.09
N ASP A 126 -6.10 3.89 -22.14
CA ASP A 126 -6.31 2.58 -22.78
C ASP A 126 -5.01 1.90 -23.28
N ASN A 127 -3.96 2.68 -23.56
CA ASN A 127 -2.68 2.18 -24.04
C ASN A 127 -1.75 1.75 -22.90
N TYR A 128 -2.06 2.16 -21.67
CA TYR A 128 -1.28 1.81 -20.51
C TYR A 128 -1.77 0.48 -19.93
N ASN A 129 -0.94 -0.56 -20.07
CA ASN A 129 -1.35 -1.92 -19.71
C ASN A 129 -1.21 -2.23 -18.22
N ASN A 130 -0.22 -1.68 -17.51
CA ASN A 130 0.14 -2.10 -16.15
C ASN A 130 -0.62 -1.35 -15.05
N LYS A 131 -1.95 -1.43 -15.03
CA LYS A 131 -2.82 -0.65 -14.14
C LYS A 131 -2.51 -0.76 -12.65
N TYR A 132 -1.74 -1.75 -12.19
CA TYR A 132 -1.33 -1.82 -10.79
C TYR A 132 -0.55 -0.58 -10.30
N ASP A 133 0.20 0.09 -11.19
CA ASP A 133 0.93 1.33 -10.86
C ASP A 133 0.00 2.55 -10.69
N VAL A 134 -1.31 2.44 -10.96
CA VAL A 134 -2.30 3.48 -10.64
C VAL A 134 -2.34 3.73 -9.13
N ASN A 135 -2.12 2.69 -8.31
CA ASN A 135 -2.06 2.83 -6.86
C ASN A 135 -0.81 3.61 -6.46
N MET A 136 -0.99 4.68 -5.69
CA MET A 136 0.07 5.56 -5.18
C MET A 136 0.98 6.12 -6.28
N HIS A 137 0.44 6.39 -7.47
CA HIS A 137 1.21 6.94 -8.60
C HIS A 137 2.50 6.14 -8.92
N GLY A 138 2.46 4.82 -8.72
CA GLY A 138 3.59 3.93 -8.99
C GLY A 138 4.77 4.06 -8.01
N ALA A 139 4.61 4.80 -6.90
CA ALA A 139 5.67 5.05 -5.92
C ALA A 139 6.38 3.76 -5.48
N TYR A 140 7.70 3.81 -5.40
CA TYR A 140 8.50 2.58 -5.33
C TYR A 140 9.66 2.61 -4.34
N ALA A 141 9.89 3.67 -3.59
CA ALA A 141 11.06 3.76 -2.69
C ALA A 141 10.63 4.15 -1.28
N GLU A 142 10.50 5.44 -1.01
CA GLU A 142 9.96 5.95 0.24
C GLU A 142 8.69 6.75 -0.04
N SER A 143 7.66 6.54 0.77
CA SER A 143 6.42 7.29 0.71
C SER A 143 6.06 7.76 2.11
N ARG A 144 5.72 9.04 2.25
CA ARG A 144 5.26 9.64 3.50
C ARG A 144 3.84 10.12 3.32
N ILE A 145 2.93 9.60 4.13
CA ILE A 145 1.50 9.87 4.05
C ILE A 145 1.07 10.49 5.37
N CYS A 146 0.53 11.70 5.32
CA CYS A 146 -0.04 12.40 6.45
C CYS A 146 -1.57 12.42 6.32
N ASN A 147 -2.28 11.89 7.30
CA ASN A 147 -3.73 11.91 7.38
C ASN A 147 -4.18 13.12 8.21
N LYS A 148 -4.66 14.16 7.54
CA LYS A 148 -5.05 15.42 8.21
C LYS A 148 -6.36 15.29 9.00
N LYS A 149 -7.05 14.16 8.87
CA LYS A 149 -8.33 13.84 9.51
C LYS A 149 -8.21 12.82 10.63
N ALA A 150 -7.03 12.26 10.87
CA ALA A 150 -6.81 11.30 11.95
C ALA A 150 -7.23 11.87 13.31
N GLN A 151 -7.91 11.04 14.12
CA GLN A 151 -8.29 11.37 15.49
C GLN A 151 -7.30 10.83 16.53
N ASN A 152 -6.21 10.23 16.07
CA ASN A 152 -5.11 9.71 16.88
C ASN A 152 -3.78 10.36 16.46
N ASN A 153 -2.70 9.98 17.14
CA ASN A 153 -1.33 10.39 16.80
C ASN A 153 -0.45 9.18 16.42
N TYR A 154 -1.06 8.04 16.08
CA TYR A 154 -0.30 6.83 15.76
C TYR A 154 0.51 7.04 14.49
N LYS A 155 1.77 6.61 14.56
CA LYS A 155 2.73 6.60 13.45
C LYS A 155 3.04 5.17 13.06
N CYS A 156 2.83 4.83 11.79
CA CYS A 156 3.09 3.49 11.28
C CYS A 156 4.22 3.50 10.24
N LEU A 157 5.20 2.61 10.42
CA LEU A 157 6.18 2.27 9.42
C LEU A 157 5.82 0.93 8.75
N LEU A 158 5.49 0.98 7.46
CA LEU A 158 5.25 -0.19 6.61
C LEU A 158 6.52 -0.49 5.79
N ILE A 159 7.20 -1.60 6.10
CA ILE A 159 8.36 -2.10 5.35
C ILE A 159 7.88 -3.23 4.46
N THR A 160 7.92 -3.04 3.14
CA THR A 160 7.29 -3.99 2.21
C THR A 160 7.86 -3.89 0.79
N HIS A 161 7.22 -4.56 -0.17
CA HIS A 161 7.49 -4.44 -1.59
C HIS A 161 6.26 -3.91 -2.32
N SER A 162 6.22 -4.01 -3.65
CA SER A 162 5.14 -3.47 -4.48
C SER A 162 3.71 -3.90 -4.12
N TYR A 163 3.52 -4.98 -3.36
CA TYR A 163 2.20 -5.36 -2.82
C TYR A 163 1.63 -4.29 -1.88
N GLY A 164 2.50 -3.63 -1.11
CA GLY A 164 2.08 -2.63 -0.14
C GLY A 164 1.52 -1.34 -0.75
N ARG A 165 1.73 -1.07 -2.05
CA ARG A 165 1.18 0.15 -2.69
C ARG A 165 -0.34 0.22 -2.59
N ALA A 166 -1.02 -0.84 -3.04
CA ALA A 166 -2.48 -0.92 -2.98
C ALA A 166 -3.01 -0.99 -1.53
N MET A 167 -2.21 -1.47 -0.58
CA MET A 167 -2.60 -1.59 0.82
C MET A 167 -2.42 -0.27 1.57
N ALA A 168 -1.31 0.44 1.34
CA ALA A 168 -0.94 1.65 2.07
C ALA A 168 -1.97 2.78 1.91
N GLN A 169 -2.58 2.93 0.73
CA GLN A 169 -3.63 3.94 0.50
C GLN A 169 -4.88 3.73 1.39
N TYR A 170 -5.22 2.49 1.75
CA TYR A 170 -6.32 2.21 2.68
C TYR A 170 -5.85 2.19 4.13
N MET A 171 -4.69 1.57 4.36
CA MET A 171 -4.09 1.43 5.68
C MET A 171 -3.75 2.77 6.33
N CYS A 172 -3.42 3.79 5.55
CA CYS A 172 -3.12 5.12 6.09
C CYS A 172 -4.31 5.80 6.80
N MET A 173 -5.54 5.30 6.63
CA MET A 173 -6.74 5.84 7.27
C MET A 173 -6.71 5.70 8.80
N ASP A 174 -6.11 4.61 9.30
CA ASP A 174 -6.03 4.30 10.72
C ASP A 174 -4.92 5.10 11.45
N TYR A 175 -4.03 5.76 10.72
CA TYR A 175 -2.85 6.43 11.28
C TYR A 175 -2.83 7.93 11.00
N SER A 176 -2.21 8.69 11.90
CA SER A 176 -1.90 10.11 11.66
C SER A 176 -0.79 10.29 10.63
N GLU A 177 0.19 9.39 10.63
CA GLU A 177 1.27 9.34 9.66
C GLU A 177 1.58 7.88 9.34
N LEU A 178 1.61 7.53 8.05
CA LEU A 178 2.10 6.25 7.56
C LEU A 178 3.30 6.50 6.66
N ARG A 179 4.40 5.81 6.92
CA ARG A 179 5.55 5.77 6.02
C ARG A 179 5.71 4.39 5.43
N TYR A 180 5.79 4.32 4.11
CA TYR A 180 6.06 3.11 3.36
C TYR A 180 7.51 3.12 2.89
N LEU A 181 8.22 2.01 3.08
CA LEU A 181 9.58 1.80 2.60
C LEU A 181 9.65 0.52 1.79
N ASP A 182 10.24 0.61 0.60
CA ASP A 182 10.57 -0.53 -0.24
C ASP A 182 12.08 -0.79 -0.26
N PRO A 183 12.59 -1.76 0.52
CA PRO A 183 14.01 -1.98 0.70
C PRO A 183 14.65 -2.83 -0.42
N GLN A 184 13.94 -3.13 -1.51
CA GLN A 184 14.55 -3.88 -2.61
C GLN A 184 15.74 -3.12 -3.19
N LYS A 185 16.71 -3.88 -3.70
CA LYS A 185 17.91 -3.31 -4.33
C LYS A 185 17.54 -2.32 -5.44
N GLY A 186 18.03 -1.09 -5.32
CA GLY A 186 17.77 0.00 -6.27
C GLY A 186 16.53 0.85 -5.94
N ARG A 187 15.86 0.58 -4.81
CA ARG A 187 14.75 1.38 -4.27
C ARG A 187 15.24 2.13 -3.02
N TYR A 188 14.66 1.91 -1.85
CA TYR A 188 15.16 2.47 -0.60
C TYR A 188 16.46 1.75 -0.16
N ASN A 189 17.54 2.49 0.04
CA ASN A 189 18.85 1.98 0.41
C ASN A 189 19.37 2.50 1.76
N GLY A 190 18.57 3.31 2.47
CA GLY A 190 18.92 3.84 3.79
C GLY A 190 18.99 2.77 4.87
N ASN A 191 19.54 3.15 6.03
CA ASN A 191 19.59 2.26 7.20
C ASN A 191 18.25 2.28 7.92
N LEU A 192 17.53 1.15 7.91
CA LEU A 192 16.21 1.03 8.54
C LEU A 192 16.21 1.29 10.05
N ILE A 193 17.29 0.95 10.77
CA ILE A 193 17.39 1.18 12.22
C ILE A 193 17.52 2.67 12.51
N GLU A 194 18.35 3.38 11.75
CA GLU A 194 18.46 4.84 11.88
C GLU A 194 17.17 5.52 11.45
N TYR A 195 16.52 5.05 10.39
CA TYR A 195 15.22 5.55 9.98
C TYR A 195 14.16 5.40 11.08
N ILE A 196 14.05 4.24 11.72
CA ILE A 196 13.13 4.01 12.84
C ILE A 196 13.47 4.94 14.02
N LYS A 197 14.74 5.14 14.33
CA LYS A 197 15.17 6.06 15.40
C LYS A 197 14.81 7.51 15.08
N GLU A 198 14.87 7.94 13.83
CA GLU A 198 14.51 9.29 13.44
C GLU A 198 12.99 9.48 13.39
N TYR A 199 12.30 8.55 12.73
CA TYR A 199 10.86 8.63 12.52
C TYR A 199 10.05 8.40 13.82
N GLN A 200 10.56 7.55 14.72
CA GLN A 200 9.88 7.13 15.95
C GLN A 200 8.44 6.61 15.69
N PRO A 201 8.26 5.56 14.86
CA PRO A 201 6.95 4.94 14.67
C PRO A 201 6.49 4.23 15.95
N ASP A 202 5.19 4.32 16.24
CA ASP A 202 4.56 3.51 17.29
C ASP A 202 4.42 2.04 16.84
N ILE A 203 4.21 1.84 15.54
CA ILE A 203 3.92 0.54 14.93
C ILE A 203 4.86 0.33 13.74
N VAL A 204 5.50 -0.84 13.70
CA VAL A 204 6.27 -1.28 12.54
C VAL A 204 5.65 -2.55 11.99
N ILE A 205 5.20 -2.50 10.74
CA ILE A 205 4.66 -3.64 10.02
C ILE A 205 5.66 -4.07 8.96
N TYR A 206 6.13 -5.31 9.10
CA TYR A 206 7.14 -5.90 8.23
C TYR A 206 6.50 -6.94 7.31
N MET A 207 6.25 -6.54 6.06
CA MET A 207 5.70 -7.36 4.99
C MET A 207 6.73 -7.47 3.85
N TYR A 208 7.92 -7.96 4.20
CA TYR A 208 9.03 -8.18 3.29
C TYR A 208 9.75 -9.49 3.67
N ASN A 209 10.35 -10.18 2.71
CA ASN A 209 10.91 -11.52 2.93
C ASN A 209 12.34 -11.70 2.40
N ASP A 210 13.04 -10.60 2.10
CA ASP A 210 14.44 -10.60 1.69
C ASP A 210 15.30 -9.74 2.66
N LEU A 211 16.61 -9.71 2.43
CA LEU A 211 17.56 -8.90 3.17
C LEU A 211 17.23 -7.41 3.06
N VAL A 212 17.42 -6.72 4.18
CA VAL A 212 17.22 -5.28 4.31
C VAL A 212 18.46 -4.62 4.87
N ASN A 213 18.70 -3.36 4.50
CA ASN A 213 19.84 -2.60 5.02
C ASN A 213 19.55 -2.12 6.45
N VAL A 214 20.25 -2.71 7.42
CA VAL A 214 20.23 -2.30 8.85
C VAL A 214 21.56 -1.68 9.31
N GLY A 215 22.44 -1.30 8.37
CA GLY A 215 23.79 -0.81 8.62
C GLY A 215 24.86 -1.92 8.60
N ASP A 216 26.04 -1.64 9.16
CA ASP A 216 27.19 -2.55 9.26
C ASP A 216 26.95 -3.73 10.21
N GLY A 217 25.92 -4.51 9.90
CA GLY A 217 25.48 -5.70 10.60
C GLY A 217 24.62 -6.52 9.64
N TYR A 218 25.21 -7.01 8.55
CA TYR A 218 24.64 -8.15 7.84
C TYR A 218 24.54 -9.29 8.84
N TRP A 219 23.32 -9.73 9.14
CA TRP A 219 23.12 -11.06 9.72
C TRP A 219 23.37 -12.05 8.57
N GLU A 220 24.64 -12.44 8.40
CA GLU A 220 24.96 -13.69 7.71
C GLU A 220 24.43 -14.82 8.62
N GLU A 221 23.44 -15.56 8.14
CA GLU A 221 23.07 -16.87 8.71
C GLU A 221 24.21 -17.88 8.55
#